data_AF-A0A2R4ZTC1-F1
#
_entry.id   AF-A0A2R4ZTC1-F1
#
_cell.length_a   1.000
_cell.length_b   1.000
_cell.length_c   1.000
_cell.angle_alpha   90.00
_cell.angle_beta   90.00
_cell.angle_gamma   90.00
#
_symmetry.space_group_name_H-M   'P 1'
#
loop_
_entity.id
_entity.type
_entity.pdbx_description
1 polymer ?
#
loop_
_entity_poly.entity_id
_entity_poly.type
_entity_poly.pdbx_seq_one_letter_code
_entity_poly.pdbx_strand_id
1 'polypeptide(L)' 'MKKRKILIPEPRSRFVRVRCPQCGNEQVIFDHATFPVRCFICGTQLVRSTGGKAIINGEVIKILG' A
#
# COMPACT_ATOMS: atom_id res chain seq x y z
N MET A 1 -22.93 5.79 -4.65
CA MET A 1 -23.49 5.60 -3.29
C MET A 1 -22.36 5.68 -2.26
N LYS A 2 -22.49 6.46 -1.18
CA LYS A 2 -21.45 6.48 -0.11
C LYS A 2 -21.47 5.13 0.61
N LYS A 3 -20.31 4.49 0.85
CA LYS A 3 -20.24 3.18 1.54
C LYS A 3 -20.97 3.17 2.90
N ARG A 4 -21.03 4.32 3.56
CA ARG A 4 -21.79 4.54 4.82
C ARG A 4 -23.31 4.32 4.71
N LYS A 5 -23.86 4.22 3.49
CA LYS A 5 -25.29 3.94 3.23
C LYS A 5 -25.57 2.43 3.04
N ILE A 6 -24.56 1.58 3.13
CA ILE A 6 -24.67 0.11 3.00
C ILE A 6 -24.85 -0.46 4.42
N LEU A 7 -25.74 -1.44 4.59
CA LEU A 7 -26.03 -2.09 5.89
C LEU A 7 -24.77 -2.64 6.57
N ILE A 8 -23.90 -3.30 5.79
CA ILE A 8 -22.61 -3.82 6.26
C ILE A 8 -21.53 -3.30 5.29
N PRO A 9 -20.79 -2.24 5.64
CA PRO A 9 -19.78 -1.67 4.76
C PRO A 9 -18.44 -2.40 4.85
N GLU A 10 -17.92 -2.88 3.73
CA GLU A 10 -16.56 -3.41 3.66
C GLU A 10 -15.52 -2.28 3.49
N PRO A 11 -14.30 -2.43 4.04
CA PRO A 11 -13.21 -1.48 3.81
C PRO A 11 -12.85 -1.37 2.33
N ARG A 12 -12.32 -0.21 1.91
CA ARG A 12 -11.75 -0.04 0.56
C ARG A 12 -10.26 -0.35 0.51
N SER A 13 -9.62 -0.27 1.67
CA SER A 13 -8.20 -0.48 1.84
C SER A 13 -7.86 -1.96 1.90
N ARG A 14 -6.65 -2.29 1.46
CA ARG A 14 -6.09 -3.65 1.42
C ARG A 14 -4.61 -3.60 1.77
N PHE A 15 -4.08 -4.73 2.22
CA PHE A 15 -2.64 -4.90 2.30
C PHE A 15 -2.13 -5.39 0.95
N VAL A 16 -0.95 -4.95 0.56
CA VAL A 16 -0.31 -5.37 -0.68
C VAL A 16 1.13 -5.71 -0.42
N ARG A 17 1.59 -6.81 -1.00
CA ARG A 17 2.99 -7.23 -0.98
C ARG A 17 3.68 -6.61 -2.20
N VAL A 18 4.69 -5.81 -1.93
CA VAL A 18 5.44 -5.05 -2.92
C VAL A 18 6.89 -5.48 -2.89
N ARG A 19 7.46 -5.64 -4.09
CA ARG A 19 8.88 -5.86 -4.29
C ARG A 19 9.60 -4.53 -4.46
N CYS A 20 10.68 -4.35 -3.71
CA CYS A 20 11.56 -3.21 -3.91
C CYS A 20 12.36 -3.37 -5.21
N PRO A 21 12.35 -2.38 -6.11
CA PRO A 21 13.09 -2.45 -7.37
C PRO A 21 14.62 -2.40 -7.20
N GLN A 22 15.13 -1.89 -6.07
CA GLN A 22 16.58 -1.76 -5.85
C GLN A 22 17.22 -2.97 -5.15
N CYS A 23 16.56 -3.54 -4.13
CA CYS A 23 17.15 -4.63 -3.34
C CYS A 23 16.41 -5.97 -3.47
N GLY A 24 15.30 -6.01 -4.24
CA GLY A 24 14.49 -7.21 -4.42
C GLY A 24 13.69 -7.64 -3.18
N ASN A 25 13.80 -6.90 -2.07
CA ASN A 25 13.10 -7.20 -0.82
C ASN A 25 11.58 -7.13 -1.00
N GLU A 26 10.87 -8.08 -0.40
CA GLU A 26 9.42 -8.10 -0.35
C GLU A 26 8.93 -7.47 0.94
N GLN A 27 8.05 -6.48 0.84
CA GLN A 27 7.48 -5.80 1.98
C GLN A 27 5.96 -5.74 1.86
N VAL A 28 5.27 -6.02 2.96
CA VAL A 28 3.82 -5.80 3.04
C VAL A 28 3.58 -4.36 3.44
N ILE A 29 2.80 -3.65 2.64
CA ILE A 29 2.43 -2.25 2.85
C ILE A 29 0.91 -2.10 2.82
N PHE A 30 0.44 -1.00 3.39
CA PHE A 30 -0.97 -0.62 3.35
C PHE A 30 -1.24 0.28 2.14
N ASP A 31 -2.30 -0.01 1.38
CA ASP A 31 -2.60 0.71 0.13
C ASP A 31 -3.06 2.17 0.34
N HIS A 32 -3.58 2.52 1.52
CA HIS A 32 -3.94 3.89 1.92
C HIS A 32 -2.99 4.44 2.98
N ALA A 33 -1.68 4.19 2.83
CA ALA A 33 -0.68 4.67 3.77
C ALA A 33 -0.62 6.21 3.80
N THR A 34 -0.76 6.78 4.99
CA THR A 34 -0.63 8.22 5.26
C THR A 34 0.82 8.65 5.48
N PHE A 35 1.67 7.72 5.92
CA PHE A 35 3.09 7.96 6.13
C PHE A 35 3.92 7.41 4.95
N PRO A 36 4.98 8.11 4.51
CA PRO A 36 5.88 7.61 3.46
C PRO A 36 6.61 6.35 3.95
N VAL A 37 6.32 5.21 3.33
CA VAL A 37 6.96 3.92 3.67
C VAL A 37 8.27 3.79 2.93
N ARG A 38 9.32 3.43 3.67
CA ARG A 38 10.65 3.11 3.14
C ARG A 38 10.93 1.61 3.23
N CYS A 39 11.74 1.12 2.31
CA CYS A 39 12.26 -0.24 2.39
C CYS A 39 13.14 -0.40 3.64
N PHE A 40 12.97 -1.50 4.38
CA PHE A 40 13.76 -1.77 5.59
C PHE A 40 15.24 -2.04 5.31
N ILE A 41 15.60 -2.46 4.09
CA ILE A 41 16.98 -2.84 3.74
C ILE A 41 17.72 -1.66 3.12
N CYS A 42 17.21 -1.10 2.02
CA CYS A 42 17.90 -0.06 1.26
C CYS A 42 17.44 1.37 1.57
N GLY A 43 16.42 1.55 2.42
CA GLY A 43 15.90 2.87 2.78
C GLY A 43 15.15 3.62 1.67
N THR A 44 15.07 3.07 0.46
CA THR A 44 14.36 3.66 -0.68
C THR A 44 12.88 3.85 -0.36
N GLN A 45 12.34 5.01 -0.74
CA GLN A 45 10.92 5.29 -0.57
C GLN A 45 10.08 4.44 -1.54
N LEU A 46 9.33 3.50 -0.97
CA LEU A 46 8.45 2.59 -1.72
C LEU A 46 7.06 3.18 -1.91
N VAL A 47 6.61 4.02 -0.97
CA VAL A 47 5.26 4.57 -0.98
C VAL A 47 5.30 6.07 -0.77
N ARG A 48 4.51 6.78 -1.57
CA ARG A 48 4.18 8.20 -1.38
C ARG A 48 2.74 8.32 -0.93
N SER A 49 2.53 8.94 0.22
CA SER A 49 1.19 9.17 0.75
C SER A 49 0.43 10.20 -0.07
N THR A 50 -0.89 9.97 -0.18
CA THR A 50 -1.84 10.86 -0.83
C THR A 50 -3.08 10.96 0.06
N GLY A 51 -4.08 11.79 -0.31
CA GLY A 51 -5.35 11.87 0.43
C GLY A 51 -6.23 10.61 0.33
N GLY A 52 -5.82 9.60 -0.43
CA GLY A 52 -6.57 8.36 -0.64
C GLY A 52 -5.64 7.18 -0.83
N LYS A 53 -5.73 6.51 -1.98
CA LYS A 53 -4.83 5.40 -2.30
C LYS A 53 -3.41 5.94 -2.51
N ALA A 54 -2.48 5.43 -1.72
CA ALA A 54 -1.09 5.80 -1.78
C ALA A 54 -0.46 5.36 -3.11
N ILE A 55 0.52 6.12 -3.58
CA ILE A 55 1.26 5.83 -4.80
C ILE A 55 2.41 4.89 -4.43
N ILE A 56 2.46 3.73 -5.09
CA ILE A 56 3.45 2.68 -4.84
C ILE A 56 4.49 2.75 -5.97
N ASN A 57 5.75 2.99 -5.63
CA ASN A 57 6.88 3.13 -6.57
C ASN A 57 7.63 1.81 -6.81
N GLY A 58 7.01 0.67 -6.47
CA GLY A 58 7.58 -0.67 -6.59
C GLY A 58 6.62 -1.64 -7.27
N GLU A 59 7.07 -2.87 -7.50
CA GLU A 59 6.29 -3.89 -8.18
C GLU A 59 5.32 -4.56 -7.20
N VAL A 60 4.02 -4.55 -7.50
CA VAL A 60 3.01 -5.20 -6.64
C VAL A 60 2.93 -6.68 -7.01
N ILE A 61 3.40 -7.56 -6.13
CA ILE A 61 3.38 -9.01 -6.35
C ILE A 61 1.99 -9.58 -6.06
N LYS A 62 1.42 -9.20 -4.91
CA LYS A 62 0.18 -9.81 -4.41
C LYS A 62 -0.63 -8.83 -3.60
N ILE A 63 -1.95 -8.89 -3.76
CA ILE A 63 -2.90 -8.21 -2.88
C ILE A 63 -3.28 -9.19 -1.77
N LEU A 64 -3.07 -8.78 -0.53
CA LEU A 64 -3.45 -9.50 0.69
C LEU A 64 -4.74 -8.83 1.17
N GLY A 65 -5.87 -9.42 0.76
CA GLY A 65 -7.23 -8.96 1.08
C GLY A 65 -7.77 -9.65 2.30
#